data_AF-A0A6P8PTF5-F1
#
_entry.id   AF-A0A6P8PTF5-F1
#
_cell.length_a   1.000
_cell.length_b   1.000
_cell.length_c   1.000
_cell.angle_alpha   90.00
_cell.angle_beta   90.00
_cell.angle_gamma   90.00
#
_symmetry.space_group_name_H-M   'P 1'
#
loop_
_entity.id
_entity.type
_entity.pdbx_description
1 polymer ?
#
loop_
_entity_poly.entity_id
_entity_poly.type
_entity_poly.pdbx_seq_one_letter_code
_entity_poly.pdbx_strand_id
1 'polypeptide(L)'
;MGSGIFFWVILASAAQELVAFNCSECDKSKCPPPPISCPGKRATDPCGCCRHCARLGWEPCGGENWQLGYCDSYYRCAAVNGTGNVEIPDTGVCKYVGPEDDEFFANIPCLNIGCDLVGGQCECGDRRCDEPKSKFRNQKECNDALVRVKCADISCPEPPKLNCSSDSVITRTYTPPGECCPTVPSFCTCNFEKCAKCPYKKTKVNVRNATGIPGDCCDEFYCVSNQETR
;
A
#
# COMPACT_ATOMS: atom_id res chain seq x y z
N MET A 1 50.37 37.35 47.75
CA MET A 1 50.42 37.67 46.30
C MET A 1 50.72 36.37 45.57
N GLY A 2 49.77 35.80 44.83
CA GLY A 2 49.98 34.53 44.13
C GLY A 2 48.72 33.67 43.97
N SER A 3 47.58 34.27 43.65
CA SER A 3 46.36 33.56 43.24
C SER A 3 45.72 34.39 42.15
N GLY A 4 45.92 33.98 40.90
CA GLY A 4 45.42 34.74 39.75
C GLY A 4 45.92 34.26 38.39
N ILE A 5 46.97 33.44 38.35
CA ILE A 5 47.58 33.03 37.06
C ILE A 5 47.16 31.61 36.64
N PHE A 6 46.77 30.73 37.57
CA PHE A 6 46.36 29.36 37.24
C PHE A 6 44.91 29.21 36.74
N PHE A 7 44.05 30.21 36.94
CA PHE A 7 42.66 30.15 36.48
C PHE A 7 42.46 30.58 35.02
N TRP A 8 43.46 31.23 34.41
CA TRP A 8 43.38 31.68 33.02
C TRP A 8 43.90 30.65 32.00
N VAL A 9 44.64 29.63 32.43
CA VAL A 9 45.19 28.61 31.52
C VAL A 9 44.19 27.48 31.24
N ILE A 10 43.21 27.26 32.12
CA ILE A 10 42.20 26.18 31.95
C ILE A 10 41.00 26.63 31.08
N LEU A 11 40.89 27.93 30.77
CA LEU A 11 39.90 28.49 29.84
C LEU A 11 40.45 28.65 28.40
N ALA A 12 41.60 28.05 28.07
CA ALA A 12 41.95 27.78 26.68
C ALA A 12 41.17 26.53 26.24
N SER A 13 39.88 26.79 25.98
CA SER A 13 38.91 25.92 25.32
C SER A 13 39.58 24.92 24.39
N ALA A 14 39.41 23.64 24.72
CA ALA A 14 39.40 22.58 23.73
C ALA A 14 38.29 22.89 22.73
N ALA A 15 38.60 23.70 21.71
CA ALA A 15 37.85 23.72 20.47
C ALA A 15 38.24 22.43 19.73
N GLN A 16 37.66 21.30 20.17
CA GLN A 16 37.48 20.20 19.24
C GLN A 16 36.48 20.71 18.22
N GLU A 17 36.99 20.99 17.03
CA GLU A 17 36.22 21.25 15.81
C GLU A 17 35.12 20.18 15.74
N LEU A 18 33.89 20.56 16.08
CA LEU A 18 32.71 19.89 15.56
C LEU A 18 32.81 20.12 14.06
N VAL A 19 33.38 19.17 13.34
CA VAL A 19 33.24 19.09 11.88
C VAL A 19 31.75 18.78 11.65
N ALA A 20 30.91 19.79 11.77
CA ALA A 20 29.61 19.77 11.16
C ALA A 20 29.89 19.54 9.69
N PHE A 21 29.49 18.38 9.17
CA PHE A 21 29.59 18.06 7.76
C PHE A 21 28.79 19.13 7.01
N ASN A 22 29.48 20.18 6.57
CA ASN A 22 28.83 21.35 6.01
C ASN A 22 28.54 21.01 4.56
N CYS A 23 27.28 20.69 4.31
CA CYS A 23 26.80 20.30 2.99
C CYS A 23 27.02 21.43 2.00
N SER A 24 27.62 21.11 0.85
CA SER A 24 27.69 22.04 -0.28
C SER A 24 26.30 22.22 -0.90
N GLU A 25 26.14 23.28 -1.69
CA GLU A 25 24.90 23.54 -2.40
C GLU A 25 24.53 22.35 -3.31
N CYS A 26 23.28 21.88 -3.17
CA CYS A 26 22.82 20.67 -3.84
C CYS A 26 22.60 20.88 -5.35
N ASP A 27 23.45 20.26 -6.16
CA ASP A 27 23.28 20.18 -7.60
C ASP A 27 22.54 18.89 -7.98
N LYS A 28 21.21 18.99 -8.11
CA LYS A 28 20.34 17.85 -8.44
C LYS A 28 20.62 17.24 -9.82
N SER A 29 21.31 17.95 -10.72
CA SER A 29 21.66 17.41 -12.04
C SER A 29 22.68 16.28 -11.97
N LYS A 30 23.44 16.22 -10.87
CA LYS A 30 24.43 15.15 -10.61
C LYS A 30 23.83 13.95 -9.88
N CYS A 31 22.57 14.01 -9.49
CA CYS A 31 21.93 12.88 -8.86
C CYS A 31 21.69 11.76 -9.87
N PRO A 32 21.82 10.49 -9.46
CA PRO A 32 21.40 9.38 -10.30
C PRO A 32 19.89 9.45 -10.57
N PRO A 33 19.42 8.82 -11.67
CA PRO A 33 18.02 8.84 -12.04
C PRO A 33 17.13 8.33 -10.90
N PRO A 34 15.96 8.96 -10.68
CA PRO A 34 15.09 8.60 -9.57
C PRO A 34 14.61 7.17 -9.71
N PRO A 35 14.66 6.36 -8.64
CA PRO A 35 14.26 4.96 -8.71
C PRO A 35 12.76 4.83 -9.00
N ILE A 36 12.43 4.02 -10.01
CA ILE A 36 11.05 3.75 -10.47
C ILE A 36 10.25 3.05 -9.36
N SER A 37 10.89 2.12 -8.65
CA SER A 37 10.31 1.42 -7.49
C SER A 37 11.44 1.03 -6.53
N CYS A 38 11.20 1.16 -5.24
CA CYS A 38 12.12 0.75 -4.19
C CYS A 38 11.50 -0.41 -3.41
N PRO A 39 12.25 -1.50 -3.14
CA PRO A 39 11.81 -2.55 -2.23
C PRO A 39 11.51 -2.02 -0.81
N GLY A 40 12.26 -1.00 -0.38
CA GLY A 40 12.04 -0.25 0.86
C GLY A 40 11.51 1.17 0.60
N LYS A 41 11.61 2.04 1.60
CA LYS A 41 11.29 3.47 1.42
C LYS A 41 12.36 4.17 0.57
N ARG A 42 12.09 5.43 0.21
CA ARG A 42 13.12 6.31 -0.36
C ARG A 42 13.93 6.92 0.77
N ALA A 43 15.25 6.84 0.69
CA ALA A 43 16.18 7.57 1.54
C ALA A 43 16.68 8.81 0.79
N THR A 44 17.09 9.81 1.56
CA THR A 44 17.82 10.97 1.05
C THR A 44 19.22 10.90 1.65
N ASP A 45 20.24 11.37 0.93
CA ASP A 45 21.57 11.50 1.50
C ASP A 45 21.58 12.41 2.74
N PRO A 46 22.62 12.34 3.61
CA PRO A 46 22.76 13.14 4.82
C PRO A 46 22.65 14.65 4.60
N CYS A 47 22.92 15.13 3.39
CA CYS A 47 22.77 16.54 3.01
C CYS A 47 21.42 16.88 2.40
N GLY A 48 20.52 15.91 2.24
CA GLY A 48 19.15 16.13 1.77
C GLY A 48 19.04 16.39 0.26
N CYS A 49 20.05 16.03 -0.54
CA CYS A 49 20.15 16.41 -1.95
C CYS A 49 19.51 15.40 -2.93
N CYS A 50 20.09 14.21 -3.05
CA CYS A 50 19.73 13.12 -3.95
C CYS A 50 18.87 12.06 -3.26
N ARG A 51 17.88 11.53 -4.00
CA ARG A 51 16.99 10.46 -3.52
C ARG A 51 17.45 9.11 -4.03
N HIS A 52 17.52 8.13 -3.13
CA HIS A 52 17.90 6.76 -3.42
C HIS A 52 16.92 5.78 -2.79
N CYS A 53 16.97 4.51 -3.20
CA CYS A 53 16.29 3.47 -2.45
C CYS A 53 17.02 3.25 -1.13
N ALA A 54 16.26 3.25 -0.03
CA ALA A 54 16.81 3.01 1.28
C ALA A 54 17.30 1.57 1.40
N ARG A 55 18.43 1.39 2.07
CA ARG A 55 19.01 0.10 2.41
C ARG A 55 18.27 -0.46 3.62
N LEU A 56 17.88 -1.72 3.53
CA LEU A 56 17.11 -2.42 4.57
C LEU A 56 18.03 -3.16 5.54
N GLY A 57 17.45 -3.74 6.58
CA GLY A 57 18.20 -4.45 7.62
C GLY A 57 19.22 -5.44 7.04
N TRP A 58 20.45 -5.37 7.55
CA TRP A 58 21.61 -6.19 7.16
C TRP A 58 22.19 -5.93 5.77
N GLU A 59 21.67 -4.97 5.02
CA GLU A 59 22.28 -4.56 3.77
C GLU A 59 23.53 -3.69 4.01
N PRO A 60 24.55 -3.77 3.13
CA PRO A 60 25.73 -2.92 3.25
C PRO A 60 25.39 -1.46 2.97
N CYS A 61 26.04 -0.56 3.72
CA CYS A 61 25.85 0.88 3.70
C CYS A 61 27.19 1.61 3.94
N GLY A 62 27.25 2.91 3.65
CA GLY A 62 28.49 3.70 3.81
C GLY A 62 29.44 3.59 2.62
N GLY A 63 30.75 3.44 2.89
CA GLY A 63 31.80 3.47 1.89
C GLY A 63 32.27 4.89 1.53
N GLU A 64 33.36 4.99 0.76
CA GLU A 64 33.87 6.27 0.25
C GLU A 64 32.76 7.04 -0.46
N ASN A 65 32.44 8.24 0.03
CA ASN A 65 31.35 9.09 -0.45
C ASN A 65 29.96 8.40 -0.49
N TRP A 66 29.69 7.48 0.45
CA TRP A 66 28.39 6.79 0.58
C TRP A 66 27.95 5.98 -0.64
N GLN A 67 28.89 5.50 -1.46
CA GLN A 67 28.60 4.70 -2.65
C GLN A 67 27.77 3.43 -2.38
N LEU A 68 27.79 2.89 -1.15
CA LEU A 68 27.02 1.70 -0.77
C LEU A 68 25.59 2.04 -0.30
N GLY A 69 25.26 3.32 -0.21
CA GLY A 69 23.91 3.80 0.08
C GLY A 69 23.60 4.00 1.56
N TYR A 70 22.39 4.49 1.79
CA TYR A 70 21.88 4.96 3.08
C TYR A 70 20.79 4.04 3.63
N CYS A 71 20.80 3.79 4.93
CA CYS A 71 19.81 2.96 5.59
C CYS A 71 18.42 3.65 5.67
N ASP A 72 17.36 2.85 5.77
CA ASP A 72 16.00 3.33 6.03
C ASP A 72 15.89 3.94 7.46
N SER A 73 14.90 4.78 7.67
CA SER A 73 14.55 5.56 8.88
C SER A 73 14.56 4.82 10.23
N TYR A 74 14.58 3.49 10.26
CA TYR A 74 14.64 2.65 11.47
C TYR A 74 15.95 1.85 11.58
N TYR A 75 16.92 2.18 10.75
CA TYR A 75 18.19 1.52 10.67
C TYR A 75 19.30 2.55 10.65
N ARG A 76 20.41 2.23 11.28
CA ARG A 76 21.63 3.01 11.20
C ARG A 76 22.73 2.20 10.57
N CYS A 77 23.63 2.88 9.88
CA CYS A 77 24.81 2.23 9.32
C CYS A 77 25.80 1.95 10.45
N ALA A 78 25.89 0.68 10.87
CA ALA A 78 26.71 0.26 11.99
C ALA A 78 27.78 -0.74 11.56
N ALA A 79 28.93 -0.69 12.23
CA ALA A 79 30.03 -1.61 11.95
C ALA A 79 29.57 -3.06 12.15
N VAL A 80 30.03 -3.97 11.29
CA VAL A 80 29.61 -5.39 11.31
C VAL A 80 29.78 -5.99 12.71
N ASN A 81 30.90 -5.67 13.38
CA ASN A 81 31.25 -6.18 14.70
C ASN A 81 30.96 -5.21 15.87
N GLY A 82 30.17 -4.15 15.66
CA GLY A 82 29.90 -3.15 16.70
C GLY A 82 28.48 -2.58 16.70
N THR A 83 28.18 -1.82 17.76
CA THR A 83 27.00 -0.95 17.91
C THR A 83 27.39 0.53 17.77
N GLY A 84 28.57 0.85 17.24
CA GLY A 84 28.95 2.22 16.87
C GLY A 84 28.42 2.58 15.47
N ASN A 85 28.27 3.87 15.19
CA ASN A 85 28.08 4.34 13.82
C ASN A 85 29.37 4.08 13.01
N VAL A 86 29.22 3.82 11.72
CA VAL A 86 30.37 3.75 10.82
C VAL A 86 30.84 5.17 10.50
N GLU A 87 32.11 5.42 10.72
CA GLU A 87 32.78 6.64 10.24
C GLU A 87 33.19 6.43 8.78
N ILE A 88 32.88 7.39 7.92
CA ILE A 88 33.31 7.38 6.52
C ILE A 88 34.85 7.43 6.52
N PRO A 89 35.56 6.60 5.73
CA PRO A 89 35.14 5.89 4.52
C PRO A 89 34.70 4.43 4.72
N ASP A 90 34.52 3.98 5.95
CA ASP A 90 34.29 2.55 6.21
C ASP A 90 32.92 2.07 5.74
N THR A 91 32.82 0.74 5.56
CA THR A 91 31.59 0.06 5.17
C THR A 91 30.91 -0.56 6.38
N GLY A 92 29.62 -0.28 6.54
CA GLY A 92 28.77 -0.84 7.58
C GLY A 92 27.67 -1.74 7.04
N VAL A 93 26.80 -2.17 7.96
CA VAL A 93 25.52 -2.79 7.65
C VAL A 93 24.39 -2.05 8.35
N CYS A 94 23.23 -1.99 7.72
CA CYS A 94 22.04 -1.38 8.31
C CYS A 94 21.53 -2.21 9.48
N LYS A 95 21.85 -1.80 10.71
CA LYS A 95 21.36 -2.47 11.91
C LYS A 95 20.12 -1.75 12.41
N TYR A 96 19.12 -2.54 12.80
CA TYR A 96 17.89 -2.01 13.38
C TYR A 96 18.26 -1.29 14.67
N VAL A 97 18.00 0.00 14.70
CA VAL A 97 17.91 0.76 15.94
C VAL A 97 16.43 0.85 16.19
N GLY A 98 15.95 -0.03 17.06
CA GLY A 98 14.61 0.12 17.58
C GLY A 98 14.43 1.49 18.21
N PRO A 99 13.19 1.88 18.53
CA PRO A 99 12.94 3.06 19.34
C PRO A 99 13.43 2.76 20.78
N GLU A 100 14.75 2.74 20.99
CA GLU A 100 15.36 2.69 22.30
C GLU A 100 15.79 4.11 22.66
N ASP A 101 15.02 4.68 23.59
CA ASP A 101 15.38 5.74 24.51
C ASP A 101 15.74 7.13 23.93
N ASP A 102 15.13 7.51 22.82
CA ASP A 102 15.04 8.92 22.45
C ASP A 102 13.69 9.50 22.91
N GLU A 103 13.77 10.45 23.85
CA GLU A 103 12.75 11.46 24.15
C GLU A 103 12.25 12.23 22.91
N PHE A 104 12.79 11.93 21.72
CA PHE A 104 12.33 12.39 20.42
C PHE A 104 10.99 11.78 19.98
N PHE A 105 10.59 10.62 20.51
CA PHE A 105 9.25 10.06 20.27
C PHE A 105 8.16 10.73 21.12
N ALA A 106 8.51 11.54 22.12
CA ALA A 106 7.54 12.38 22.82
C ALA A 106 7.02 13.53 21.94
N ASN A 107 7.68 13.81 20.81
CA ASN A 107 7.32 14.84 19.84
C ASN A 107 7.19 14.32 18.40
N ILE A 108 6.95 13.03 18.18
CA ILE A 108 6.29 12.66 16.92
C ILE A 108 4.85 13.15 17.07
N PRO A 109 4.42 14.20 16.34
CA PRO A 109 3.03 14.63 16.39
C PRO A 109 2.25 13.41 15.97
N CYS A 110 1.51 12.83 16.91
CA CYS A 110 0.94 11.53 16.63
C CYS A 110 0.01 11.69 15.42
N LEU A 111 0.27 10.85 14.41
CA LEU A 111 -0.19 11.08 13.07
C LEU A 111 -1.40 10.19 12.85
N ASN A 112 -2.58 10.79 12.80
CA ASN A 112 -3.78 10.10 12.40
C ASN A 112 -3.89 10.19 10.87
N ILE A 113 -3.69 9.05 10.21
CA ILE A 113 -3.95 8.93 8.78
C ILE A 113 -5.42 8.58 8.61
N GLY A 114 -6.14 9.40 7.86
CA GLY A 114 -7.53 9.14 7.53
C GLY A 114 -8.10 10.20 6.60
N CYS A 115 -9.38 10.07 6.31
CA CYS A 115 -10.07 10.89 5.33
C CYS A 115 -11.35 11.50 5.88
N ASP A 116 -11.73 12.66 5.35
CA ASP A 116 -13.01 13.30 5.65
C ASP A 116 -13.72 13.79 4.40
N LEU A 117 -15.02 13.99 4.57
CA LEU A 117 -15.88 14.65 3.60
C LEU A 117 -15.80 16.16 3.80
N VAL A 118 -15.12 16.84 2.88
CA VAL A 118 -14.98 18.30 2.87
C VAL A 118 -15.52 18.79 1.52
N GLY A 119 -16.49 19.70 1.53
CA GLY A 119 -17.03 20.30 0.31
C GLY A 119 -17.60 19.30 -0.73
N GLY A 120 -18.09 18.13 -0.30
CA GLY A 120 -18.58 17.09 -1.23
C GLY A 120 -17.47 16.32 -1.96
N GLN A 121 -16.26 16.36 -1.41
CA GLN A 121 -15.09 15.60 -1.85
C GLN A 121 -14.45 14.88 -0.66
N CYS A 122 -13.67 13.84 -0.96
CA CYS A 122 -12.92 13.11 0.04
C CYS A 122 -11.48 13.60 0.08
N GLU A 123 -11.10 14.18 1.21
CA GLU A 123 -9.75 14.66 1.46
C GLU A 123 -9.07 13.73 2.46
N CYS A 124 -7.99 13.08 2.02
CA CYS A 124 -7.18 12.18 2.84
C CYS A 124 -5.84 12.84 3.14
N GLY A 125 -5.39 12.71 4.37
CA GLY A 125 -4.09 13.24 4.75
C GLY A 125 -3.64 12.75 6.11
N ASP A 126 -2.41 13.13 6.41
CA ASP A 126 -1.78 12.94 7.68
C ASP A 126 -2.17 14.11 8.59
N ARG A 127 -2.80 13.81 9.73
CA ARG A 127 -3.22 14.83 10.70
C ARG A 127 -2.54 14.64 12.04
N ARG A 128 -2.32 15.75 12.75
CA ARG A 128 -1.80 15.72 14.13
C ARG A 128 -2.88 15.19 15.07
N CYS A 129 -2.53 14.54 16.19
CA CYS A 129 -3.55 14.06 17.13
C CYS A 129 -4.32 15.13 17.87
N ASP A 130 -3.76 16.33 17.93
CA ASP A 130 -4.46 17.47 18.51
C ASP A 130 -5.64 17.88 17.61
N GLU A 131 -5.65 17.42 16.35
CA GLU A 131 -6.76 17.59 15.42
C GLU A 131 -7.79 16.45 15.58
N PRO A 132 -9.07 16.74 15.27
CA PRO A 132 -10.11 15.72 15.26
C PRO A 132 -9.70 14.52 14.39
N LYS A 133 -9.91 13.32 14.95
CA LYS A 133 -9.73 12.07 14.18
C LYS A 133 -10.60 12.11 12.93
N SER A 134 -10.01 11.70 11.82
CA SER A 134 -10.72 11.59 10.56
C SER A 134 -11.88 10.60 10.68
N LYS A 135 -13.02 10.89 10.06
CA LYS A 135 -14.21 10.06 10.13
C LYS A 135 -14.03 8.72 9.42
N PHE A 136 -13.18 8.67 8.41
CA PHE A 136 -12.96 7.48 7.59
C PHE A 136 -11.51 7.06 7.65
N ARG A 137 -11.28 5.75 7.67
CA ARG A 137 -9.93 5.19 7.76
C ARG A 137 -9.14 5.34 6.47
N ASN A 138 -9.83 5.34 5.34
CA ASN A 138 -9.21 5.33 4.01
C ASN A 138 -10.12 5.97 2.95
N GLN A 139 -9.54 6.24 1.79
CA GLN A 139 -10.21 6.87 0.65
C GLN A 139 -11.47 6.10 0.22
N LYS A 140 -11.42 4.76 0.24
CA LYS A 140 -12.55 3.93 -0.20
C LYS A 140 -13.74 4.12 0.72
N GLU A 141 -13.53 4.04 2.02
CA GLU A 141 -14.58 4.23 3.01
C GLU A 141 -15.20 5.64 2.93
N CYS A 142 -14.36 6.66 2.74
CA CYS A 142 -14.82 8.02 2.52
C CYS A 142 -15.65 8.14 1.24
N ASN A 143 -15.19 7.58 0.11
CA ASN A 143 -15.91 7.63 -1.17
C ASN A 143 -17.25 6.91 -1.08
N ASP A 144 -17.30 5.74 -0.41
CA ASP A 144 -18.54 4.99 -0.16
C ASP A 144 -19.54 5.86 0.65
N ALA A 145 -19.05 6.63 1.63
CA ALA A 145 -19.87 7.58 2.38
C ALA A 145 -20.26 8.82 1.56
N LEU A 146 -19.38 9.33 0.69
CA LEU A 146 -19.67 10.45 -0.21
C LEU A 146 -20.82 10.10 -1.14
N VAL A 147 -20.79 8.91 -1.72
CA VAL A 147 -21.86 8.38 -2.57
C VAL A 147 -23.17 8.33 -1.77
N ARG A 148 -23.17 7.79 -0.55
CA ARG A 148 -24.38 7.76 0.29
C ARG A 148 -24.97 9.15 0.53
N VAL A 149 -24.14 10.15 0.80
CA VAL A 149 -24.61 11.54 1.01
C VAL A 149 -25.12 12.14 -0.31
N LYS A 150 -24.39 11.98 -1.41
CA LYS A 150 -24.80 12.49 -2.74
C LYS A 150 -26.10 11.84 -3.23
N CYS A 151 -26.32 10.59 -2.88
CA CYS A 151 -27.47 9.81 -3.33
C CYS A 151 -28.63 9.76 -2.32
N ALA A 152 -28.53 10.45 -1.17
CA ALA A 152 -29.52 10.37 -0.09
C ALA A 152 -30.93 10.78 -0.53
N ASP A 153 -31.04 11.80 -1.38
CA ASP A 153 -32.31 12.32 -1.90
C ASP A 153 -32.62 11.83 -3.32
N ILE A 154 -31.87 10.83 -3.81
CA ILE A 154 -32.04 10.30 -5.17
C ILE A 154 -32.84 9.00 -5.10
N SER A 155 -34.06 9.04 -5.62
CA SER A 155 -34.87 7.84 -5.84
C SER A 155 -34.53 7.23 -7.19
N CYS A 156 -34.00 6.00 -7.18
CA CYS A 156 -33.70 5.27 -8.41
C CYS A 156 -34.95 4.61 -9.01
N PRO A 157 -34.98 4.40 -10.34
CA PRO A 157 -36.03 3.61 -10.97
C PRO A 157 -36.07 2.20 -10.40
N GLU A 158 -37.27 1.69 -10.11
CA GLU A 158 -37.42 0.30 -9.69
C GLU A 158 -37.01 -0.65 -10.83
N PRO A 159 -36.12 -1.62 -10.57
CA PRO A 159 -35.80 -2.63 -11.56
C PRO A 159 -37.05 -3.41 -11.97
N PRO A 160 -37.19 -3.79 -13.25
CA PRO A 160 -38.31 -4.60 -13.69
C PRO A 160 -38.34 -5.94 -12.93
N LYS A 161 -39.52 -6.34 -12.47
CA LYS A 161 -39.73 -7.65 -11.85
C LYS A 161 -39.58 -8.73 -12.93
N LEU A 162 -38.51 -9.50 -12.83
CA LEU A 162 -38.17 -10.56 -13.78
C LEU A 162 -38.49 -11.94 -13.18
N ASN A 163 -39.22 -12.76 -13.93
CA ASN A 163 -39.43 -14.17 -13.61
C ASN A 163 -38.58 -15.01 -14.58
N CYS A 164 -37.45 -15.53 -14.10
CA CYS A 164 -36.60 -16.39 -14.91
C CYS A 164 -37.09 -17.85 -14.88
N SER A 165 -36.78 -18.58 -15.94
CA SER A 165 -36.98 -20.03 -16.02
C SER A 165 -36.17 -20.76 -14.92
N SER A 166 -36.57 -21.99 -14.61
CA SER A 166 -35.97 -22.82 -13.55
C SER A 166 -34.48 -23.10 -13.76
N ASP A 167 -34.02 -23.14 -15.00
CA ASP A 167 -32.63 -23.34 -15.44
C ASP A 167 -31.80 -22.03 -15.47
N SER A 168 -32.40 -20.92 -15.10
CA SER A 168 -31.83 -19.58 -15.19
C SER A 168 -31.75 -18.92 -13.81
N VAL A 169 -31.00 -17.82 -13.71
CA VAL A 169 -30.85 -17.01 -12.50
C VAL A 169 -30.90 -15.51 -12.85
N ILE A 170 -31.48 -14.71 -11.96
CA ILE A 170 -31.55 -13.25 -12.10
C ILE A 170 -30.17 -12.66 -11.78
N THR A 171 -29.58 -11.91 -12.70
CA THR A 171 -28.35 -11.15 -12.45
C THR A 171 -28.63 -9.94 -11.55
N ARG A 172 -27.64 -9.54 -10.76
CA ARG A 172 -27.75 -8.30 -9.97
C ARG A 172 -27.60 -7.09 -10.89
N THR A 173 -28.32 -6.03 -10.54
CA THR A 173 -28.13 -4.71 -11.17
C THR A 173 -26.71 -4.20 -10.90
N TYR A 174 -26.15 -3.41 -11.83
CA TYR A 174 -24.83 -2.81 -11.67
C TYR A 174 -24.90 -1.29 -11.68
N THR A 175 -24.28 -0.69 -10.65
CA THR A 175 -24.10 0.75 -10.50
C THR A 175 -22.62 1.07 -10.73
N PRO A 176 -22.28 1.88 -11.75
CA PRO A 176 -20.90 2.33 -11.95
C PRO A 176 -20.36 3.11 -10.74
N PRO A 177 -19.03 3.10 -10.51
CA PRO A 177 -18.44 3.88 -9.43
C PRO A 177 -18.79 5.37 -9.51
N GLY A 178 -19.29 5.95 -8.43
CA GLY A 178 -19.65 7.37 -8.35
C GLY A 178 -21.06 7.72 -8.81
N GLU A 179 -21.81 6.77 -9.39
CA GLU A 179 -23.21 6.92 -9.76
C GLU A 179 -24.14 6.46 -8.62
N CYS A 180 -25.35 7.01 -8.58
CA CYS A 180 -26.34 6.66 -7.56
C CYS A 180 -27.25 5.51 -7.96
N CYS A 181 -27.58 5.42 -9.25
CA CYS A 181 -28.56 4.46 -9.74
C CYS A 181 -27.94 3.43 -10.67
N PRO A 182 -28.45 2.19 -10.66
CA PRO A 182 -27.96 1.17 -11.56
C PRO A 182 -28.20 1.56 -13.01
N THR A 183 -27.16 1.48 -13.83
CA THR A 183 -27.26 1.73 -15.27
C THR A 183 -27.47 0.44 -16.05
N VAL A 184 -27.10 -0.69 -15.47
CA VAL A 184 -27.37 -2.02 -16.03
C VAL A 184 -28.48 -2.69 -15.21
N PRO A 185 -29.66 -2.94 -15.81
CA PRO A 185 -30.74 -3.63 -15.13
C PRO A 185 -30.39 -5.10 -14.89
N SER A 186 -31.15 -5.74 -14.01
CA SER A 186 -31.13 -7.20 -13.90
C SER A 186 -31.65 -7.83 -15.19
N PHE A 187 -31.14 -9.02 -15.51
CA PHE A 187 -31.61 -9.85 -16.61
C PHE A 187 -31.43 -11.33 -16.27
N CYS A 188 -32.13 -12.22 -16.98
CA CYS A 188 -31.93 -13.65 -16.78
C CYS A 188 -30.63 -14.09 -17.44
N THR A 189 -29.86 -14.93 -16.74
CA THR A 189 -28.70 -15.63 -17.31
C THR A 189 -28.78 -17.11 -16.99
N CYS A 190 -28.12 -17.94 -17.80
CA CYS A 190 -28.14 -19.39 -17.61
C CYS A 190 -27.44 -19.81 -16.32
N ASN A 191 -28.05 -20.75 -15.61
CA ASN A 191 -27.44 -21.41 -14.46
C ASN A 191 -27.04 -22.84 -14.83
N PHE A 192 -25.82 -22.98 -15.35
CA PHE A 192 -25.27 -24.28 -15.76
C PHE A 192 -24.99 -25.25 -14.60
N GLU A 193 -25.01 -24.79 -13.35
CA GLU A 193 -24.88 -25.68 -12.19
C GLU A 193 -26.12 -26.56 -12.01
N LYS A 194 -27.27 -26.10 -12.49
CA LYS A 194 -28.53 -26.86 -12.49
C LYS A 194 -28.61 -27.87 -13.63
N CYS A 195 -27.71 -27.82 -14.60
CA CYS A 195 -27.70 -28.80 -15.69
C CYS A 195 -27.30 -30.17 -15.16
N ALA A 196 -28.00 -31.20 -15.65
CA ALA A 196 -27.67 -32.58 -15.35
C ALA A 196 -26.23 -32.88 -15.79
N LYS A 197 -25.54 -33.71 -15.01
CA LYS A 197 -24.19 -34.21 -15.32
C LYS A 197 -24.24 -35.74 -15.36
N CYS A 198 -23.50 -36.35 -16.29
CA CYS A 198 -23.38 -37.80 -16.27
C CYS A 198 -22.66 -38.26 -15.00
N PRO A 199 -23.11 -39.38 -14.39
CA PRO A 199 -22.36 -40.04 -13.32
C PRO A 199 -20.94 -40.41 -13.76
N TYR A 200 -20.05 -40.59 -12.78
CA TYR A 200 -18.67 -41.00 -13.02
C TYR A 200 -18.62 -42.31 -13.83
N LYS A 201 -17.68 -42.42 -14.79
CA LYS A 201 -17.51 -43.55 -15.75
C LYS A 201 -18.64 -43.78 -16.76
N LYS A 202 -19.54 -42.82 -16.96
CA LYS A 202 -20.49 -42.84 -18.08
C LYS A 202 -20.13 -41.79 -19.13
N THR A 203 -20.35 -42.12 -20.39
CA THR A 203 -20.18 -41.22 -21.52
C THR A 203 -21.51 -40.56 -21.87
N LYS A 204 -21.48 -39.24 -22.08
CA LYS A 204 -22.62 -38.45 -22.52
C LYS A 204 -22.85 -38.65 -24.02
N VAL A 205 -24.06 -39.05 -24.41
CA VAL A 205 -24.51 -39.09 -25.80
C VAL A 205 -25.59 -38.02 -25.97
N ASN A 206 -25.27 -37.01 -26.77
CA ASN A 206 -26.13 -35.84 -26.95
C ASN A 206 -27.33 -36.18 -27.85
N VAL A 207 -28.51 -35.75 -27.44
CA VAL A 207 -29.76 -35.82 -28.23
C VAL A 207 -30.05 -34.45 -28.84
N ARG A 208 -29.92 -33.39 -28.04
CA ARG A 208 -30.07 -32.00 -28.48
C ARG A 208 -29.07 -31.08 -27.76
N ASN A 209 -28.46 -30.18 -28.51
CA ASN A 209 -27.67 -29.09 -27.95
C ASN A 209 -28.58 -27.95 -27.49
N ALA A 210 -28.32 -27.42 -26.31
CA ALA A 210 -28.94 -26.21 -25.82
C ALA A 210 -28.44 -24.98 -26.59
N THR A 211 -29.28 -23.95 -26.67
CA THR A 211 -28.91 -22.65 -27.25
C THR A 211 -28.05 -21.81 -26.31
N GLY A 212 -28.08 -22.09 -25.00
CA GLY A 212 -27.39 -21.29 -23.98
C GLY A 212 -28.10 -19.97 -23.67
N ILE A 213 -29.36 -19.83 -24.10
CA ILE A 213 -30.24 -18.71 -23.80
C ILE A 213 -31.09 -19.09 -22.57
N PRO A 214 -31.37 -18.16 -21.64
CA PRO A 214 -32.24 -18.43 -20.49
C PRO A 214 -33.55 -19.12 -20.89
N GLY A 215 -33.86 -20.27 -20.27
CA GLY A 215 -34.98 -21.14 -20.63
C GLY A 215 -34.61 -22.33 -21.51
N ASP A 216 -33.41 -22.33 -22.09
CA ASP A 216 -32.81 -23.44 -22.84
C ASP A 216 -31.30 -23.49 -22.60
N CYS A 217 -30.93 -23.62 -21.32
CA CYS A 217 -29.54 -23.59 -20.87
C CYS A 217 -28.82 -24.94 -20.93
N CYS A 218 -29.54 -26.05 -20.86
CA CYS A 218 -28.96 -27.37 -20.65
C CYS A 218 -29.22 -28.31 -21.83
N ASP A 219 -28.17 -28.99 -22.30
CA ASP A 219 -28.31 -30.01 -23.34
C ASP A 219 -29.25 -31.13 -22.89
N GLU A 220 -29.92 -31.74 -23.87
CA GLU A 220 -30.67 -32.97 -23.70
C GLU A 220 -29.78 -34.15 -24.11
N PHE A 221 -29.57 -35.10 -23.21
CA PHE A 221 -28.64 -36.21 -23.42
C PHE A 221 -29.00 -37.42 -22.58
N TYR A 222 -28.45 -38.58 -22.95
CA TYR A 222 -28.44 -39.78 -22.11
C TYR A 222 -27.01 -40.23 -21.82
N CYS A 223 -26.83 -40.98 -20.74
CA CYS A 223 -25.52 -41.45 -20.29
C CYS A 223 -25.39 -42.96 -20.53
N VAL A 224 -24.40 -43.36 -21.33
CA VAL A 224 -24.06 -44.77 -21.57
C VAL A 224 -22.87 -45.18 -20.70
N SER A 225 -22.89 -46.40 -20.16
CA SER A 225 -21.72 -46.93 -19.44
C SER A 225 -20.58 -47.16 -20.42
N ASN A 226 -19.36 -46.78 -20.05
CA ASN A 226 -18.19 -47.23 -20.80
C ASN A 226 -18.12 -48.75 -20.64
N GLN A 227 -18.37 -49.48 -21.72
CA GLN A 227 -18.02 -50.89 -21.73
C GLN A 227 -16.49 -50.95 -21.60
N GLU A 228 -16.01 -51.41 -20.45
CA GLU A 228 -14.67 -51.96 -20.34
C GLU A 228 -14.60 -53.09 -21.38
N THR A 229 -14.01 -52.80 -22.55
CA THR A 229 -13.53 -53.82 -23.47
C THR A 229 -12.58 -54.70 -22.68
N ARG A 230 -13.08 -55.88 -22.34
CA ARG A 230 -12.37 -56.98 -21.68
C ARG A 230 -11.28 -57.54 -22.58
#